data_AF-A0A7S1ZRU7-F1
#
_entry.id   AF-A0A7S1ZRU7-F1
#
_cell.length_a   1.000
_cell.length_b   1.000
_cell.length_c   1.000
_cell.angle_alpha   90.00
_cell.angle_beta   90.00
_cell.angle_gamma   90.00
#
_symmetry.space_group_name_H-M   'P 1'
#
loop_
_entity.id
_entity.type
_entity.pdbx_description
1 polymer ?
#
loop_
_entity_poly.entity_id
_entity_poly.type
_entity_poly.pdbx_seq_one_letter_code
_entity_poly.pdbx_strand_id
1 'polypeptide(L)'
;MGMDPPSYVLWALRTVKPAELEQSLLLLPLSHVERALFYLVANLRAGRGVEVCARGAVFLVKAHQNQIVANRSLVPPLRELRRLLRLRLGGMRDTVGFNLAALRAAGRAAAERRAERELGRSD
;
A
#
# COMPACT_ATOMS: atom_id res chain seq x y z
N MET A 1 4.46 -13.14 -21.96
CA MET A 1 3.66 -12.25 -21.07
C MET A 1 3.96 -10.82 -21.47
N GLY A 2 2.98 -10.04 -21.94
CA GLY A 2 3.17 -8.66 -22.42
C GLY A 2 3.10 -7.59 -21.32
N MET A 3 3.71 -7.84 -20.16
CA MET A 3 3.67 -6.90 -19.02
C MET A 3 4.82 -5.88 -19.09
N ASP A 4 4.54 -4.62 -18.74
CA ASP A 4 5.60 -3.63 -18.52
C ASP A 4 6.49 -4.02 -17.33
N PRO A 5 7.80 -3.67 -17.31
CA PRO A 5 8.71 -4.11 -16.26
C PRO A 5 8.26 -3.79 -14.83
N PRO A 6 7.73 -2.59 -14.50
CA PRO A 6 7.13 -2.34 -13.19
C PRO A 6 5.98 -3.29 -12.85
N SER A 7 5.08 -3.58 -13.78
CA SER A 7 3.97 -4.51 -13.57
C SER A 7 4.44 -5.94 -13.33
N TYR A 8 5.49 -6.38 -14.04
CA TYR A 8 6.11 -7.70 -13.81
C TYR A 8 6.69 -7.81 -12.40
N VAL A 9 7.42 -6.78 -11.94
CA VAL A 9 7.97 -6.75 -10.57
C VAL A 9 6.84 -6.79 -9.55
N LEU A 10 5.77 -6.03 -9.75
CA LEU A 10 4.62 -6.04 -8.85
C LEU A 10 3.93 -7.40 -8.81
N TRP A 11 3.80 -8.08 -9.96
CA TRP A 11 3.28 -9.44 -10.02
C TRP A 11 4.18 -10.41 -9.25
N ALA A 12 5.50 -10.38 -9.46
CA ALA A 12 6.43 -11.23 -8.74
C ALA A 12 6.36 -11.02 -7.22
N LEU A 13 6.29 -9.77 -6.76
CA LEU A 13 6.14 -9.42 -5.35
C LEU A 13 4.82 -9.91 -4.73
N ARG A 14 3.77 -10.10 -5.53
CA ARG A 14 2.48 -10.65 -5.09
C ARG A 14 2.48 -12.16 -4.96
N THR A 15 3.27 -12.84 -5.78
CA THR A 15 3.26 -14.30 -5.88
C THR A 15 4.11 -14.97 -4.80
N VAL A 16 5.16 -14.30 -4.32
CA VAL A 16 6.03 -14.84 -3.27
C VAL A 16 5.35 -14.71 -1.90
N LYS A 17 5.44 -15.76 -1.06
CA LYS A 17 4.92 -15.69 0.31
C LYS A 17 5.65 -14.60 1.11
N PRO A 18 4.97 -13.87 2.02
CA PRO A 18 5.61 -12.78 2.75
C PRO A 18 6.90 -13.16 3.48
N ALA A 19 6.96 -14.34 4.11
CA ALA A 19 8.14 -14.82 4.82
C ALA A 19 9.31 -15.14 3.87
N GLU A 20 9.02 -15.72 2.70
CA GLU A 20 10.02 -16.01 1.66
C GLU A 20 10.50 -14.72 0.98
N LEU A 21 9.63 -13.71 0.88
CA LEU A 21 9.96 -12.42 0.28
C LEU A 21 10.98 -11.65 1.12
N GLU A 22 10.82 -11.62 2.44
CA GLU A 22 11.79 -10.94 3.33
C GLU A 22 13.19 -11.57 3.21
N GLN A 23 13.27 -12.91 3.20
CA GLN A 23 14.53 -13.62 3.01
C GLN A 23 15.12 -13.39 1.61
N SER A 24 14.28 -13.39 0.58
CA SER A 24 14.73 -13.14 -0.81
C SER A 24 15.27 -11.73 -1.00
N LEU A 25 14.63 -10.74 -0.35
CA LEU A 25 15.08 -9.35 -0.38
C LEU A 25 16.36 -9.18 0.44
N LEU A 26 16.57 -9.93 1.52
CA LEU A 26 17.81 -9.87 2.31
C LEU A 26 19.05 -10.28 1.50
N LEU A 27 18.91 -11.26 0.61
CA LEU A 27 19.99 -11.77 -0.24
C LEU A 27 20.21 -10.93 -1.52
N LEU A 28 19.43 -9.88 -1.72
CA LEU A 28 19.43 -9.11 -2.94
C LEU A 28 20.72 -8.26 -3.05
N PRO A 29 21.48 -8.34 -4.17
CA PRO A 29 22.63 -7.47 -4.36
C PRO A 29 22.20 -5.99 -4.42
N LEU A 30 23.03 -5.08 -3.91
CA LEU A 30 22.70 -3.65 -3.82
C LEU A 30 22.29 -3.03 -5.17
N SER A 31 22.90 -3.44 -6.29
CA SER A 31 22.55 -2.98 -7.65
C SER A 31 21.13 -3.37 -8.10
N HIS A 32 20.51 -4.34 -7.44
CA HIS A 32 19.12 -4.74 -7.67
C HIS A 32 18.18 -4.01 -6.71
N VAL A 33 18.65 -3.57 -5.54
CA VAL A 33 17.89 -2.72 -4.60
C VAL A 33 17.52 -1.40 -5.24
N GLU A 34 18.46 -0.75 -5.93
CA GLU A 34 18.18 0.54 -6.60
C GLU A 34 17.08 0.39 -7.66
N ARG A 35 17.18 -0.68 -8.47
CA ARG A 35 16.17 -1.02 -9.49
C ARG A 35 14.82 -1.39 -8.85
N ALA A 36 14.83 -2.13 -7.75
CA ALA A 36 13.60 -2.47 -7.03
C ALA A 36 12.90 -1.20 -6.54
N LEU A 37 13.63 -0.26 -5.91
CA LEU A 37 13.09 1.02 -5.47
C LEU A 37 12.49 1.81 -6.65
N PHE A 38 13.18 1.85 -7.79
CA PHE A 38 12.67 2.50 -9.00
C PHE A 38 11.32 1.91 -9.45
N TYR A 39 11.20 0.58 -9.53
CA TYR A 39 9.95 -0.07 -9.93
C TYR A 39 8.83 0.10 -8.91
N LEU A 40 9.14 0.15 -7.61
CA LEU A 40 8.15 0.46 -6.57
C LEU A 40 7.62 1.89 -6.74
N VAL A 41 8.50 2.87 -6.97
CA VAL A 41 8.10 4.26 -7.24
C VAL A 41 7.24 4.35 -8.50
N ALA A 42 7.62 3.67 -9.59
CA ALA A 42 6.85 3.65 -10.83
C ALA A 42 5.42 3.10 -10.62
N ASN A 43 5.29 1.99 -9.87
CA ASN A 43 3.98 1.43 -9.56
C ASN A 43 3.13 2.36 -8.68
N LEU A 44 3.71 3.00 -7.67
CA LEU A 44 2.99 3.95 -6.81
C LEU A 44 2.54 5.22 -7.55
N ARG A 45 3.36 5.72 -8.49
CA ARG A 45 2.96 6.82 -9.39
C ARG A 45 1.74 6.41 -10.21
N ALA A 46 1.75 5.20 -10.76
CA ALA A 46 0.61 4.62 -11.47
C ALA A 46 -0.57 4.17 -10.57
N GLY A 47 -0.45 4.28 -9.23
CA GLY A 47 -1.48 3.85 -8.28
C GLY A 47 -1.68 2.33 -8.21
N ARG A 48 -0.71 1.54 -8.70
CA ARG A 48 -0.81 0.09 -8.79
C ARG A 48 -0.24 -0.58 -7.54
N GLY A 49 -1.00 -1.50 -6.96
CA GLY A 49 -0.51 -2.40 -5.92
C GLY A 49 0.07 -1.72 -4.67
N VAL A 50 -0.55 -0.61 -4.23
CA VAL A 50 -0.04 0.27 -3.17
C VAL A 50 0.39 -0.50 -1.91
N GLU A 51 -0.43 -1.45 -1.45
CA GLU A 51 -0.14 -2.26 -0.26
C GLU A 51 1.10 -3.15 -0.43
N VAL A 52 1.23 -3.79 -1.59
CA VAL A 52 2.38 -4.65 -1.92
C VAL A 52 3.64 -3.80 -2.02
N CYS A 53 3.54 -2.63 -2.67
CA CYS A 53 4.65 -1.68 -2.73
C CYS A 53 5.05 -1.17 -1.34
N ALA A 54 4.09 -0.93 -0.44
CA ALA A 54 4.35 -0.52 0.93
C ALA A 54 5.11 -1.60 1.71
N ARG A 55 4.65 -2.86 1.63
CA ARG A 55 5.33 -4.01 2.27
C ARG A 55 6.74 -4.21 1.71
N GLY A 56 6.88 -4.23 0.38
CA GLY A 56 8.18 -4.34 -0.29
C GLY A 56 9.14 -3.22 0.11
N ALA A 57 8.66 -1.98 0.20
CA ALA A 57 9.45 -0.85 0.65
C ALA A 57 9.97 -1.02 2.09
N VAL A 58 9.10 -1.47 3.01
CA VAL A 58 9.49 -1.73 4.40
C VAL A 58 10.57 -2.82 4.48
N PHE A 59 10.40 -3.92 3.75
CA PHE A 59 11.38 -5.01 3.74
C PHE A 59 12.72 -4.57 3.14
N LEU A 60 12.71 -3.86 2.00
CA LEU A 60 13.95 -3.34 1.39
C LEU A 60 14.71 -2.40 2.33
N VAL A 61 14.00 -1.49 3.01
CA VAL A 61 14.65 -0.56 3.95
C VAL A 61 15.20 -1.29 5.16
N LYS A 62 14.47 -2.26 5.72
CA LYS A 62 14.93 -3.07 6.86
C LYS A 62 16.15 -3.92 6.49
N ALA A 63 16.11 -4.60 5.34
CA ALA A 63 17.17 -5.49 4.89
C ALA A 63 18.47 -4.75 4.54
N HIS A 64 18.37 -3.56 3.92
CA HIS A 64 19.53 -2.86 3.35
C HIS A 64 19.88 -1.54 4.06
N GLN A 65 19.43 -1.31 5.30
CA GLN A 65 19.65 -0.04 6.00
C GLN A 65 21.11 0.43 6.00
N ASN A 66 22.06 -0.49 6.24
CA ASN A 66 23.50 -0.16 6.28
C ASN A 66 24.02 0.30 4.90
N GLN A 67 23.58 -0.37 3.84
CA GLN A 67 23.97 -0.07 2.46
C GLN A 67 23.32 1.25 1.98
N ILE A 68 22.08 1.49 2.40
CA ILE A 68 21.34 2.74 2.12
C ILE A 68 22.00 3.94 2.81
N VAL A 69 22.43 3.80 4.06
CA VAL A 69 23.10 4.89 4.80
C VAL A 69 24.48 5.20 4.21
N ALA A 70 25.20 4.16 3.76
CA ALA A 70 26.50 4.33 3.10
C ALA A 70 26.40 4.96 1.70
N ASN A 71 25.31 4.68 0.96
CA ASN A 71 25.11 5.19 -0.40
C ASN A 71 24.07 6.31 -0.47
N ARG A 72 24.52 7.57 -0.49
CA ARG A 72 23.65 8.75 -0.56
C ARG A 72 22.81 8.84 -1.86
N SER A 73 23.17 8.12 -2.93
CA SER A 73 22.37 8.11 -4.17
C SER A 73 20.98 7.49 -3.97
N LEU A 74 20.79 6.67 -2.93
CA LEU A 74 19.52 6.03 -2.60
C LEU A 74 18.56 6.92 -1.82
N VAL A 75 19.04 8.06 -1.31
CA VAL A 75 18.23 8.97 -0.49
C VAL A 75 17.10 9.62 -1.29
N PRO A 76 17.32 10.19 -2.50
CA PRO A 76 16.23 10.74 -3.32
C PRO A 76 15.11 9.74 -3.65
N PRO A 77 15.36 8.53 -4.18
CA PRO A 77 14.29 7.58 -4.48
C PRO A 77 13.54 7.13 -3.23
N LEU A 78 14.20 6.98 -2.07
CA LEU A 78 13.54 6.66 -0.80
C LEU A 78 12.63 7.78 -0.30
N ARG A 79 13.05 9.05 -0.45
CA ARG A 79 12.20 10.19 -0.10
C ARG A 79 10.94 10.24 -0.96
N GLU A 80 11.09 10.00 -2.26
CA GLU A 80 9.96 9.95 -3.19
C GLU A 80 9.03 8.77 -2.87
N LEU A 81 9.60 7.59 -2.62
CA LEU A 81 8.85 6.41 -2.21
C LEU A 81 8.01 6.70 -0.95
N ARG A 82 8.62 7.29 0.08
CA ARG A 82 7.93 7.69 1.32
C ARG A 82 6.80 8.68 1.06
N ARG A 83 7.03 9.68 0.21
CA ARG A 83 6.02 10.69 -0.15
C ARG A 83 4.83 10.05 -0.84
N LEU A 84 5.08 9.21 -1.85
CA LEU A 84 4.04 8.52 -2.61
C LEU A 84 3.24 7.55 -1.74
N LEU A 85 3.91 6.78 -0.87
CA LEU A 85 3.23 5.87 0.05
C LEU A 85 2.28 6.61 0.99
N ARG A 86 2.73 7.72 1.60
CA ARG A 86 1.88 8.55 2.47
C ARG A 86 0.68 9.11 1.72
N LEU A 87 0.89 9.60 0.50
CA LEU A 87 -0.18 10.14 -0.34
C LEU A 87 -1.22 9.06 -0.67
N ARG A 88 -0.79 7.90 -1.17
CA ARG A 88 -1.67 6.84 -1.64
C ARG A 88 -2.38 6.14 -0.48
N LEU A 89 -1.65 5.75 0.57
CA LEU A 89 -2.24 5.11 1.75
C LEU A 89 -3.14 6.06 2.53
N GLY A 90 -2.77 7.34 2.61
CA GLY A 90 -3.62 8.38 3.20
C GLY A 90 -4.96 8.48 2.47
N GLY A 91 -4.94 8.64 1.15
CA GLY A 91 -6.17 8.70 0.35
C GLY A 91 -7.03 7.42 0.45
N MET A 92 -6.41 6.24 0.52
CA MET A 92 -7.14 4.98 0.76
C MET A 92 -7.81 4.97 2.14
N ARG A 93 -7.07 5.34 3.19
CA ARG A 93 -7.60 5.43 4.57
C ARG A 93 -8.75 6.42 4.63
N ASP A 94 -8.61 7.58 4.02
CA ASP A 94 -9.61 8.64 4.07
C ASP A 94 -10.90 8.22 3.34
N THR A 95 -10.77 7.55 2.19
CA THR A 95 -11.91 6.98 1.43
C THR A 95 -12.65 5.92 2.25
N VAL A 96 -11.91 4.96 2.81
CA VAL A 96 -12.50 3.89 3.65
C VAL A 96 -13.14 4.47 4.90
N GLY A 97 -12.46 5.43 5.55
CA GLY A 97 -12.95 6.11 6.75
C GLY A 97 -14.24 6.88 6.50
N PHE A 98 -14.30 7.64 5.40
CA PHE A 98 -15.50 8.37 4.99
C PHE A 98 -16.66 7.42 4.71
N ASN A 99 -16.44 6.39 3.89
CA ASN A 99 -17.48 5.41 3.55
C ASN A 99 -18.01 4.68 4.79
N LEU A 100 -17.13 4.30 5.71
CA LEU A 100 -17.52 3.64 6.95
C LEU A 100 -18.34 4.57 7.86
N ALA A 101 -17.98 5.85 7.95
CA ALA A 101 -18.75 6.85 8.70
C ALA A 101 -20.15 7.05 8.09
N ALA A 102 -20.23 7.15 6.77
CA ALA A 102 -21.50 7.29 6.04
C ALA A 102 -22.40 6.06 6.24
N LEU A 103 -21.86 4.85 6.12
CA LEU A 103 -22.61 3.60 6.36
C LEU A 103 -23.13 3.51 7.81
N ARG A 104 -22.31 3.92 8.79
CA ARG A 104 -22.75 3.98 10.20
C ARG A 104 -23.89 4.98 10.41
N ALA A 105 -23.83 6.14 9.78
CA ALA A 105 -24.89 7.14 9.85
C ALA A 105 -26.18 6.64 9.19
N ALA A 106 -26.08 6.06 7.99
CA ALA A 106 -27.22 5.49 7.28
C ALA A 106 -27.87 4.33 8.07
N GLY A 107 -27.06 3.48 8.71
CA GLY A 107 -27.55 2.40 9.56
C GLY A 107 -28.35 2.91 10.77
N ARG A 108 -27.86 3.96 11.45
CA ARG A 108 -28.61 4.59 12.56
C ARG A 108 -29.94 5.16 12.10
N ALA A 109 -29.93 5.95 11.03
CA ALA A 109 -31.16 6.56 10.50
C ALA A 109 -32.17 5.50 10.01
N ALA A 110 -31.71 4.35 9.49
CA ALA A 110 -32.59 3.26 9.11
C ALA A 110 -33.22 2.55 10.33
N ALA A 111 -32.47 2.39 11.42
CA ALA A 111 -32.98 1.83 12.67
C ALA A 111 -34.03 2.75 13.32
N GLU A 112 -33.78 4.05 13.35
CA GLU A 112 -34.73 5.07 13.84
C GLU A 112 -36.04 5.03 13.05
N ARG A 113 -35.97 5.10 11.70
CA ARG A 113 -37.16 5.00 10.84
C ARG A 113 -37.91 3.68 11.01
N ARG A 114 -37.22 2.58 11.32
CA ARG A 114 -37.85 1.29 11.57
C ARG A 114 -38.60 1.30 12.90
N ALA A 115 -37.99 1.84 13.96
CA ALA A 115 -38.64 1.99 15.25
C ALA A 115 -39.89 2.87 15.18
N GLU A 116 -39.83 4.00 14.45
CA GLU A 116 -40.97 4.88 14.21
C GLU A 116 -42.13 4.17 13.50
N ARG A 117 -41.82 3.35 12.48
CA ARG A 117 -42.82 2.55 11.76
C ARG A 117 -43.44 1.44 12.60
N GLU A 118 -42.69 0.88 13.54
CA GLU A 118 -43.18 -0.17 14.45
C GLU A 118 -44.08 0.44 15.55
N LEU A 119 -43.74 1.65 16.05
CA LEU A 119 -44.63 2.40 16.96
C LEU A 119 -45.94 2.83 16.28
N GLY A 120 -45.87 3.44 15.09
CA GLY A 120 -47.06 3.92 14.36
C GLY A 120 -47.97 2.81 13.80
N ARG A 121 -47.66 1.53 14.04
CA ARG A 121 -48.49 0.37 13.67
C ARG A 121 -49.23 -0.25 14.86
N SER A 122 -48.98 0.24 16.07
CA SER A 122 -49.55 -0.27 17.33
C SER A 122 -50.72 0.59 17.85
N ASP A 123 -51.04 1.68 17.15
CA ASP A 123 -52.23 2.53 17.31
C ASP A 123 -53.23 2.28 16.17
#